data_AF-A0A9E7DJB3-F1
#
_entry.id   AF-A0A9E7DJB3-F1
#
_cell.length_a   1.000
_cell.length_b   1.000
_cell.length_c   1.000
_cell.angle_alpha   90.00
_cell.angle_beta   90.00
_cell.angle_gamma   90.00
#
_symmetry.space_group_name_H-M   'P 1'
#
loop_
_entity.id
_entity.type
_entity.pdbx_description
1 polymer ?
#
loop_
_entity_poly.entity_id
_entity_poly.type
_entity_poly.pdbx_seq_one_letter_code
_entity_poly.pdbx_strand_id
1 'polypeptide(L)'
;MNIFLKISIVILFGVIGAKIARRLNLPNVTGYIVMGLLLGPSFLNLVTPEAAPIISFVNEFALGIIAFAIEDILGDMSKPGVGLMFVMPVDRVVGWTK
;
A
#
# COMPACT_ATOMS: atom_id res chain seq x y z
N MET A 1 4.94 22.79 -12.07
CA MET A 1 5.97 21.85 -11.54
C MET A 1 6.02 20.64 -12.45
N ASN A 2 7.20 20.30 -12.98
CA ASN A 2 7.35 19.17 -13.91
C ASN A 2 6.98 17.84 -13.24
N ILE A 3 6.35 16.93 -13.98
CA ILE A 3 5.90 15.64 -13.47
C ILE A 3 7.05 14.80 -12.90
N PHE A 4 8.22 14.85 -13.55
CA PHE A 4 9.43 14.18 -13.07
C PHE A 4 9.86 14.68 -11.69
N LEU A 5 9.76 15.99 -11.45
CA LEU A 5 10.14 16.58 -10.17
C LEU A 5 9.14 16.18 -9.05
N LYS A 6 7.85 16.10 -9.37
CA LYS A 6 6.82 15.59 -8.43
C LYS A 6 7.11 14.14 -8.03
N ILE A 7 7.38 13.26 -9.00
CA ILE A 7 7.66 11.85 -8.74
C ILE A 7 8.94 11.69 -7.91
N SER A 8 10.00 12.42 -8.24
CA SER A 8 11.25 12.40 -7.46
C SER A 8 11.02 12.80 -6.01
N ILE A 9 10.23 13.84 -5.75
CA ILE A 9 9.89 14.26 -4.39
C ILE A 9 9.12 13.16 -3.65
N VAL A 10 8.12 12.56 -4.28
CA VAL A 10 7.31 11.49 -3.67
C VAL A 10 8.18 10.29 -3.27
N ILE A 11 9.07 9.85 -4.17
CA ILE A 11 9.99 8.74 -3.89
C ILE A 11 10.97 9.12 -2.76
N LEU A 12 11.54 10.32 -2.81
CA LEU A 12 12.51 10.78 -1.81
C LEU A 12 11.89 10.81 -0.40
N PHE A 13 10.71 11.41 -0.27
CA PHE A 13 9.97 11.47 0.99
C PHE A 13 9.52 10.08 1.45
N GLY A 14 9.15 9.17 0.54
CA GLY A 14 8.85 7.79 0.90
C GLY A 14 10.05 7.11 1.56
N VAL A 15 11.24 7.18 0.94
CA VAL A 15 12.47 6.59 1.48
C VAL A 15 12.87 7.22 2.81
N ILE A 16 12.78 8.54 2.91
CA ILE A 16 13.06 9.28 4.16
C ILE A 16 12.07 8.84 5.26
N GLY A 17 10.79 8.74 4.93
CA GLY A 17 9.73 8.30 5.85
C GLY A 17 9.99 6.90 6.41
N ALA A 18 10.36 5.94 5.56
CA ALA A 18 10.72 4.60 6.02
C ALA A 18 11.95 4.59 6.93
N LYS A 19 12.98 5.38 6.60
CA LYS A 19 14.19 5.47 7.43
C LYS A 19 13.90 6.07 8.80
N ILE A 20 13.04 7.10 8.86
CA ILE A 20 12.59 7.72 10.11
C ILE A 20 11.73 6.73 10.91
N ALA A 21 10.77 6.06 10.28
CA ALA A 21 9.93 5.06 10.95
C ALA A 21 10.78 3.96 11.59
N ARG A 22 11.80 3.46 10.88
CA ARG A 22 12.71 2.46 11.42
C ARG A 22 13.52 2.96 12.62
N ARG A 23 13.91 4.24 12.65
CA ARG A 23 14.57 4.87 13.80
C ARG A 23 13.67 4.98 15.03
N LEU A 24 12.36 5.10 14.81
CA LEU A 24 11.34 5.19 15.86
C LEU A 24 10.78 3.82 16.27
N ASN A 25 11.37 2.70 15.81
CA ASN A 25 10.85 1.34 15.99
C ASN A 25 9.44 1.11 15.41
N LEU A 26 9.05 1.91 14.41
CA LEU A 26 7.78 1.76 13.71
C LEU A 26 7.97 0.92 12.43
N PRO A 27 6.91 0.22 11.98
CA PRO A 27 6.90 -0.44 10.69
C PRO A 27 7.22 0.55 9.55
N ASN A 28 7.94 0.09 8.53
CA ASN A 28 8.27 0.92 7.37
C ASN A 28 7.01 1.45 6.67
N VAL A 29 5.92 0.67 6.66
CA VAL A 29 4.60 1.05 6.12
C VAL A 29 4.04 2.31 6.77
N THR A 30 4.21 2.47 8.09
CA THR A 30 3.78 3.68 8.81
C THR A 30 4.55 4.90 8.32
N GLY A 31 5.85 4.76 8.03
CA GLY A 31 6.69 5.83 7.49
C GLY A 31 6.23 6.33 6.14
N TYR A 32 5.88 5.42 5.23
CA TYR A 32 5.34 5.77 3.91
C TYR A 32 3.97 6.45 4.03
N ILE A 33 3.10 5.97 4.92
CA ILE A 33 1.76 6.55 5.13
C ILE A 33 1.85 7.98 5.67
N VAL A 34 2.69 8.22 6.68
CA VAL A 34 2.86 9.57 7.27
C VAL A 34 3.40 10.55 6.24
N MET A 35 4.41 10.16 5.46
CA MET A 35 4.96 11.01 4.40
C MET A 35 3.98 11.20 3.24
N GLY A 36 3.20 10.18 2.89
CA GLY A 36 2.14 10.28 1.88
C GLY A 36 1.02 11.22 2.32
N LEU A 37 0.64 11.22 3.60
CA LEU A 37 -0.33 12.16 4.16
C LEU A 37 0.21 13.60 4.15
N LEU A 38 1.49 13.79 4.48
CA LEU A 38 2.16 15.09 4.40
C LEU A 38 2.23 15.61 2.95
N LEU A 39 2.56 14.75 1.98
CA LEU A 39 2.61 15.13 0.57
C LEU A 39 1.23 15.21 -0.11
N GLY A 40 0.21 14.63 0.52
CA GLY A 40 -1.15 14.58 0.03
C GLY A 40 -1.87 15.92 0.02
N PRO A 41 -3.15 15.93 -0.38
CA PRO A 41 -3.98 17.13 -0.45
C PRO A 41 -4.16 17.84 0.91
N SER A 42 -3.94 17.12 2.01
CA SER A 42 -4.15 17.60 3.38
C SER A 42 -3.09 18.58 3.88
N PHE A 43 -1.86 18.57 3.33
CA PHE A 43 -0.78 19.46 3.80
C PHE A 43 -0.08 20.19 2.66
N LEU A 44 0.54 19.47 1.72
CA LEU A 44 1.33 20.07 0.62
C LEU A 44 0.58 20.16 -0.72
N ASN A 45 -0.58 19.51 -0.86
CA ASN A 45 -1.42 19.50 -2.07
C ASN A 45 -0.66 19.20 -3.37
N LEU A 46 0.37 18.35 -3.27
CA LEU A 46 1.19 17.95 -4.40
C LEU A 46 0.53 16.85 -5.23
N VAL A 47 -0.26 16.01 -4.55
CA VAL A 47 -1.08 14.94 -5.12
C VAL A 47 -2.54 15.38 -5.04
N THR A 48 -3.11 15.80 -6.18
CA THR A 48 -4.49 16.28 -6.27
C THR A 48 -5.49 15.12 -6.40
N PRO A 49 -6.77 15.33 -6.03
CA PRO A 49 -7.83 14.33 -6.17
C PRO A 49 -8.04 13.81 -7.61
N GLU A 50 -7.60 14.57 -8.61
CA GLU A 50 -7.64 14.18 -10.02
C GLU A 50 -6.80 12.92 -10.32
N ALA A 51 -5.84 12.59 -9.45
CA ALA A 51 -5.04 11.38 -9.54
C ALA A 51 -5.73 10.13 -8.95
N ALA A 52 -6.91 10.27 -8.33
CA ALA A 52 -7.65 9.17 -7.72
C ALA A 52 -7.81 7.91 -8.60
N PRO A 53 -8.18 7.98 -9.89
CA PRO A 53 -8.30 6.78 -10.72
C PRO A 53 -6.97 6.06 -10.93
N ILE A 54 -5.87 6.82 -11.09
CA ILE A 54 -4.51 6.25 -11.23
C ILE A 54 -4.07 5.62 -9.89
N ILE A 55 -4.38 6.26 -8.76
CA ILE A 55 -4.10 5.75 -7.42
C ILE A 55 -4.85 4.43 -7.18
N SER A 56 -6.12 4.30 -7.61
CA SER A 56 -6.88 3.05 -7.49
C SER A 56 -6.21 1.91 -8.24
N PHE A 57 -5.82 2.15 -9.50
CA PHE A 57 -5.11 1.15 -10.31
C PHE A 57 -3.78 0.74 -9.67
N VAL A 58 -3.00 1.71 -9.18
CA VAL A 58 -1.73 1.44 -8.47
C VAL A 58 -1.98 0.64 -7.18
N ASN A 59 -3.06 0.92 -6.46
CA ASN A 59 -3.40 0.20 -5.24
C ASN A 59 -3.79 -1.26 -5.53
N GLU A 60 -4.64 -1.51 -6.52
CA GLU A 60 -5.00 -2.87 -6.96
C GLU A 60 -3.76 -3.65 -7.42
N PHE A 61 -2.89 -3.02 -8.20
CA PHE A 61 -1.65 -3.62 -8.66
C PHE A 61 -0.70 -3.93 -7.50
N ALA A 62 -0.53 -3.01 -6.55
CA ALA A 62 0.29 -3.21 -5.35
C ALA A 62 -0.25 -4.33 -4.46
N LEU A 63 -1.57 -4.39 -4.26
CA LEU A 63 -2.23 -5.46 -3.50
C LEU A 63 -2.05 -6.82 -4.18
N GLY A 64 -2.14 -6.88 -5.51
CA GLY A 64 -1.85 -8.09 -6.28
C GLY A 64 -0.42 -8.58 -6.09
N ILE A 65 0.56 -7.68 -6.14
CA ILE A 65 1.97 -8.03 -5.88
C ILE A 65 2.16 -8.51 -4.43
N ILE A 66 1.56 -7.85 -3.45
CA ILE A 66 1.67 -8.26 -2.03
C ILE A 66 1.05 -9.65 -1.83
N ALA A 67 -0.10 -9.92 -2.44
CA ALA A 67 -0.74 -11.23 -2.38
C ALA A 67 0.13 -12.32 -3.01
N PHE A 68 0.70 -12.07 -4.19
CA PHE A 68 1.63 -12.99 -4.86
C PHE A 68 2.92 -13.21 -4.07
N ALA A 69 3.49 -12.15 -3.47
CA ALA A 69 4.70 -12.26 -2.66
C ALA A 69 4.48 -13.10 -1.38
N ILE A 70 3.29 -13.01 -0.78
CA ILE A 70 2.90 -13.84 0.36
C ILE A 70 2.74 -15.31 -0.07
N GLU A 71 2.17 -15.56 -1.26
CA GLU A 71 2.03 -16.91 -1.82
C GLU A 71 3.38 -17.60 -2.05
N ASP A 72 4.36 -16.89 -2.62
CA ASP A 72 5.73 -17.40 -2.81
C ASP A 72 6.40 -17.78 -1.48
N ILE A 73 6.20 -16.98 -0.42
CA ILE A 73 6.70 -17.25 0.94
C ILE A 73 6.00 -18.46 1.59
N LEU A 74 4.74 -18.71 1.24
CA LEU A 74 3.92 -19.82 1.74
C LEU A 74 4.04 -21.10 0.91
N GLY A 75 5.04 -21.19 0.02
CA GLY A 75 5.30 -22.27 -0.92
C GLY A 75 5.54 -23.67 -0.34
N ASP A 76 4.55 -24.22 0.37
CA ASP A 76 4.27 -25.65 0.38
C ASP A 76 3.13 -25.90 -0.62
N MET A 77 3.55 -26.13 -1.86
CA MET A 77 2.73 -26.21 -3.08
C MET A 77 1.77 -27.42 -3.09
N SER A 78 0.74 -27.46 -2.23
CA SER A 78 -0.25 -28.54 -2.29
C SER A 78 -1.72 -28.16 -2.04
N LYS A 79 -2.06 -26.98 -1.48
CA LYS A 79 -3.48 -26.60 -1.25
C LYS A 79 -3.74 -25.12 -1.56
N PRO A 80 -3.92 -24.76 -2.84
CA PRO A 80 -3.91 -23.38 -3.36
C PRO A 80 -5.10 -22.49 -2.97
N GLY A 81 -5.85 -22.78 -1.91
CA GLY A 81 -7.07 -22.01 -1.61
C GLY A 81 -7.67 -22.28 -0.25
N VAL A 82 -7.27 -23.36 0.42
CA VAL A 82 -7.87 -23.74 1.71
C VAL A 82 -7.43 -22.78 2.81
N GLY A 83 -6.17 -22.29 2.82
CA GLY A 83 -5.69 -21.37 3.85
C GLY A 83 -6.39 -20.00 3.84
N LEU A 84 -6.55 -19.39 2.67
CA LEU A 84 -7.30 -18.13 2.52
C LEU A 84 -8.80 -18.32 2.75
N MET A 85 -9.37 -19.46 2.33
CA MET A 85 -10.77 -19.83 2.62
C MET A 85 -11.00 -20.14 4.11
N PHE A 86 -9.96 -20.53 4.86
CA PHE A 86 -10.04 -20.77 6.30
C PHE A 86 -9.79 -19.51 7.14
N VAL A 87 -8.93 -18.60 6.66
CA VAL A 87 -8.64 -17.31 7.33
C VAL A 87 -9.75 -16.28 7.08
N MET A 88 -10.39 -16.31 5.91
CA MET A 88 -11.58 -15.52 5.60
C MET A 88 -12.79 -16.43 5.42
N PRO A 89 -13.52 -16.76 6.50
CA PRO A 89 -14.76 -17.50 6.36
C PRO A 89 -15.78 -16.61 5.62
N VAL A 90 -16.60 -17.22 4.74
CA VAL A 90 -17.50 -16.55 3.78
C VAL A 90 -18.46 -15.56 4.46
N ASP A 91 -18.79 -15.79 5.72
CA ASP A 91 -19.59 -14.89 6.57
C ASP A 91 -18.95 -13.50 6.75
N ARG A 92 -17.62 -13.39 6.73
CA ARG A 92 -16.93 -12.10 6.79
C ARG A 92 -16.94 -11.35 5.47
N VAL A 93 -17.04 -12.05 4.34
CA VAL A 93 -17.14 -11.41 3.01
C VAL A 93 -18.57 -10.89 2.78
N VAL A 94 -19.58 -11.61 3.29
CA VAL A 94 -21.00 -11.19 3.24
C VAL A 94 -21.33 -10.11 4.28
N GLY A 95 -20.56 -9.98 5.36
CA GLY A 95 -20.72 -8.92 6.35
C GLY A 95 -20.31 -7.51 5.88
N TRP A 96 -19.55 -7.39 4.79
CA TRP A 96 -19.14 -6.10 4.20
C TRP A 96 -20.15 -5.56 3.17
N THR A 97 -21.19 -6.33 2.82
CA THR A 97 -22.25 -5.94 1.88
C THR A 97 -23.58 -5.62 2.58
N LYS A 98 -23.61 -5.54 3.91
CA LYS A 98 -24.74 -5.00 4.68
C LYS A 98 -24.39 -3.69 5.37
#